data_AF-A0A316EYK3-F1
#
_entry.id   AF-A0A316EYK3-F1
#
_cell.length_a   1.000
_cell.length_b   1.000
_cell.length_c   1.000
_cell.angle_alpha   90.00
_cell.angle_beta   90.00
_cell.angle_gamma   90.00
#
_symmetry.space_group_name_H-M   'P 1'
#
loop_
_entity.id
_entity.type
_entity.pdbx_description
1 polymer ?
#
loop_
_entity_poly.entity_id
_entity_poly.type
_entity_poly.pdbx_seq_one_letter_code
_entity_poly.pdbx_strand_id
1 'polypeptide(L)'
;MLPGGMMPITSLAVMIRQTPPQSAISMLNGLPADRFGAVSEALGGADLARLMLAGKPGSRGRVLQMFADKDVIRASAAVPADQAAALLAELPQARLRHLFRELAEPVRAVLLTTLPGGRRDELIGELDAGHADDVRTQMYVRAVTEALRRFNAEVTVPGGAPAGILCVAAYQKVVAIAVHLGDDGRVSVPAAENAAYRLRTHGALSVTDQPIDPAVRRYCADAREKGRPLSAVTWADERDDGPLKRVLASLFS
;
A
#
# COMPACT_ATOMS: atom_id res chain seq x y z
N MET A 1 13.66 -55.10 -10.94
CA MET A 1 12.37 -55.06 -10.22
C MET A 1 12.42 -53.87 -9.27
N LEU A 2 11.61 -52.82 -9.52
CA LEU A 2 11.51 -51.69 -8.60
C LEU A 2 10.55 -52.09 -7.47
N PRO A 3 10.99 -52.11 -6.21
CA PRO A 3 10.11 -52.43 -5.08
C PRO A 3 9.10 -51.29 -4.88
N GLY A 4 7.81 -51.61 -4.81
CA GLY A 4 6.79 -50.73 -4.25
C GLY A 4 6.53 -49.38 -4.95
N GLY A 5 6.25 -49.40 -6.26
CA GLY A 5 5.24 -48.56 -6.95
C GLY A 5 5.09 -47.06 -6.63
N MET A 6 6.10 -46.35 -6.16
CA MET A 6 6.01 -44.90 -5.96
C MET A 6 6.50 -44.15 -7.19
N MET A 7 5.64 -43.31 -7.78
CA MET A 7 5.96 -42.47 -8.94
C MET A 7 7.21 -41.60 -8.67
N PRO A 8 8.14 -41.43 -9.63
CA PRO A 8 9.28 -40.52 -9.47
C PRO A 8 8.84 -39.07 -9.20
N ILE A 9 9.61 -38.32 -8.39
CA ILE A 9 9.30 -36.93 -8.02
C ILE A 9 9.17 -36.02 -9.25
N THR A 10 10.04 -36.20 -10.24
CA THR A 10 10.00 -35.43 -11.50
C THR A 10 8.73 -35.70 -12.30
N SER A 11 8.32 -36.97 -12.41
CA SER A 11 7.07 -37.36 -13.07
C SER A 11 5.85 -36.82 -12.32
N LEU A 12 5.87 -36.86 -10.98
CA LEU A 12 4.81 -36.31 -10.13
C LEU A 12 4.70 -34.78 -10.27
N ALA A 13 5.83 -34.07 -10.34
CA ALA A 13 5.85 -32.63 -10.59
C ALA A 13 5.28 -32.28 -11.97
N VAL A 14 5.66 -33.02 -13.03
CA VAL A 14 5.08 -32.83 -14.37
C VAL A 14 3.57 -33.05 -14.36
N MET A 15 3.11 -34.12 -13.71
CA MET A 15 1.67 -34.38 -13.59
C MET A 15 0.95 -33.24 -12.86
N ILE A 16 1.48 -32.75 -11.74
CA ILE A 16 0.91 -31.63 -10.98
C ILE A 16 0.80 -30.35 -11.82
N ARG A 17 1.78 -30.06 -12.68
CA ARG A 17 1.75 -28.91 -13.61
C ARG A 17 0.61 -29.00 -14.61
N GLN A 18 0.34 -30.19 -15.13
CA GLN A 18 -0.68 -30.45 -16.14
C GLN A 18 -2.09 -30.57 -15.54
N THR A 19 -2.18 -30.91 -14.25
CA THR A 19 -3.45 -31.05 -13.54
C THR A 19 -4.08 -29.68 -13.22
N PRO A 20 -5.42 -29.55 -13.29
CA PRO A 20 -6.14 -28.37 -12.81
C PRO A 20 -5.76 -28.03 -11.36
N PRO A 21 -5.57 -26.74 -11.00
CA PRO A 21 -4.96 -26.36 -9.74
C PRO A 21 -5.65 -26.92 -8.47
N GLN A 22 -6.98 -27.01 -8.49
CA GLN A 22 -7.74 -27.57 -7.37
C GLN A 22 -7.44 -29.06 -7.15
N SER A 23 -7.47 -29.85 -8.23
CA SER A 23 -7.13 -31.27 -8.17
C SER A 23 -5.66 -31.47 -7.81
N ALA A 24 -4.77 -30.61 -8.31
CA ALA A 24 -3.35 -30.63 -7.97
C ALA A 24 -3.11 -30.38 -6.46
N ILE A 25 -3.85 -29.47 -5.84
CA ILE A 25 -3.81 -29.26 -4.38
C ILE A 25 -4.31 -30.49 -3.63
N SER A 26 -5.41 -31.12 -4.08
CA SER A 26 -5.89 -32.36 -3.47
C SER A 26 -4.85 -33.48 -3.56
N MET A 27 -4.14 -33.58 -4.68
CA MET A 27 -3.05 -34.53 -4.86
C MET A 27 -1.89 -34.23 -3.91
N LEU A 28 -1.50 -32.97 -3.77
CA LEU A 28 -0.44 -32.54 -2.84
C LEU A 28 -0.79 -32.82 -1.38
N ASN A 29 -2.05 -32.63 -0.98
CA ASN A 29 -2.54 -32.95 0.37
C ASN A 29 -2.47 -34.44 0.69
N GLY A 30 -2.56 -35.31 -0.32
CA GLY A 30 -2.45 -36.75 -0.15
C GLY A 30 -1.01 -37.26 -0.06
N LEU A 31 0.00 -36.40 -0.22
CA LEU A 31 1.41 -36.83 -0.20
C LEU A 31 1.96 -36.92 1.23
N PRO A 32 2.83 -37.90 1.50
CA PRO A 32 3.72 -37.87 2.65
C PRO A 32 4.57 -36.58 2.69
N ALA A 33 4.88 -36.09 3.89
CA ALA A 33 5.54 -34.79 4.08
C ALA A 33 6.92 -34.68 3.40
N ASP A 34 7.71 -35.75 3.44
CA ASP A 34 9.01 -35.88 2.76
C ASP A 34 8.86 -35.76 1.23
N ARG A 35 7.83 -36.40 0.67
CA ARG A 35 7.52 -36.33 -0.76
C ARG A 35 6.96 -34.98 -1.16
N PHE A 36 6.15 -34.36 -0.32
CA PHE A 36 5.64 -33.01 -0.55
C PHE A 36 6.81 -32.02 -0.68
N GLY A 37 7.78 -32.06 0.25
CA GLY A 37 8.96 -31.20 0.21
C GLY A 37 9.74 -31.35 -1.10
N ALA A 38 10.05 -32.60 -1.48
CA ALA A 38 10.79 -32.87 -2.72
C ALA A 38 10.01 -32.45 -3.99
N VAL A 39 8.69 -32.61 -4.01
CA VAL A 39 7.84 -32.15 -5.12
C VAL A 39 7.80 -30.63 -5.19
N SER A 40 7.63 -29.95 -4.06
CA SER A 40 7.63 -28.48 -3.98
C SER A 40 8.95 -27.88 -4.45
N GLU A 41 10.08 -28.55 -4.17
CA GLU A 41 11.39 -28.16 -4.69
C GLU A 41 11.51 -28.36 -6.21
N ALA A 42 10.94 -29.44 -6.74
CA ALA A 42 10.91 -29.70 -8.18
C ALA A 42 9.94 -28.79 -8.97
N LEU A 43 8.96 -28.18 -8.30
CA LEU A 43 8.06 -27.18 -8.87
C LEU A 43 8.75 -25.80 -8.92
N GLY A 44 8.54 -25.08 -10.03
CA GLY A 44 9.05 -23.71 -10.17
C GLY A 44 8.19 -22.69 -9.41
N GLY A 45 8.69 -21.49 -9.21
CA GLY A 45 7.96 -20.41 -8.53
C GLY A 45 6.59 -20.12 -9.16
N ALA A 46 6.50 -20.12 -10.49
CA ALA A 46 5.24 -19.92 -11.21
C ALA A 46 4.23 -21.06 -10.98
N ASP A 47 4.71 -22.31 -10.87
CA ASP A 47 3.86 -23.45 -10.58
C ASP A 47 3.29 -23.35 -9.16
N LEU A 48 4.15 -23.01 -8.19
CA LEU A 48 3.78 -22.80 -6.80
C LEU A 48 2.76 -21.66 -6.67
N ALA A 49 3.00 -20.53 -7.34
CA ALA A 49 2.09 -19.40 -7.32
C ALA A 49 0.72 -19.76 -7.91
N ARG A 50 0.69 -20.47 -9.05
CA ARG A 50 -0.54 -21.00 -9.65
C ARG A 50 -1.35 -21.84 -8.66
N LEU A 51 -0.67 -22.72 -7.91
CA LEU A 51 -1.33 -23.56 -6.91
C LEU A 51 -1.83 -22.73 -5.73
N MET A 52 -1.01 -21.83 -5.18
CA MET A 52 -1.38 -21.01 -4.03
C MET A 52 -2.54 -20.04 -4.33
N LEU A 53 -2.62 -19.53 -5.57
CA LEU A 53 -3.69 -18.63 -6.03
C LEU A 53 -5.01 -19.36 -6.36
N ALA A 54 -4.98 -20.68 -6.50
CA ALA A 54 -6.14 -21.47 -6.92
C ALA A 54 -7.30 -21.42 -5.92
N GLY A 55 -7.01 -21.33 -4.63
CA GLY A 55 -8.03 -21.23 -3.58
C GLY A 55 -8.91 -19.99 -3.77
N LYS A 56 -10.18 -20.05 -3.33
CA LYS A 56 -11.02 -18.85 -3.27
C LYS A 56 -10.41 -17.87 -2.24
N PRO A 57 -10.45 -16.54 -2.46
CA PRO A 57 -10.11 -15.56 -1.43
C PRO A 57 -10.78 -15.88 -0.09
N GLY A 58 -10.05 -15.74 1.03
CA GLY A 58 -10.49 -16.16 2.38
C GLY A 58 -10.35 -17.65 2.69
N SER A 59 -10.21 -18.53 1.69
CA SER A 59 -9.94 -19.97 1.90
C SER A 59 -8.49 -20.38 1.57
N ARG A 60 -7.71 -19.47 0.97
CA ARG A 60 -6.30 -19.67 0.59
C ARG A 60 -5.38 -19.91 1.77
N GLY A 61 -5.70 -19.39 2.96
CA GLY A 61 -4.86 -19.52 4.15
C GLY A 61 -4.50 -20.97 4.50
N ARG A 62 -5.43 -21.92 4.32
CA ARG A 62 -5.16 -23.36 4.54
C ARG A 62 -4.18 -23.94 3.51
N VAL A 63 -4.33 -23.55 2.24
CA VAL A 63 -3.41 -23.98 1.17
C VAL A 63 -2.01 -23.42 1.44
N LEU A 64 -1.92 -22.15 1.83
CA LEU A 64 -0.65 -21.51 2.15
C LEU A 64 0.08 -22.14 3.34
N GLN A 65 -0.64 -22.65 4.34
CA GLN A 65 -0.06 -23.37 5.49
C GLN A 65 0.64 -24.68 5.09
N MET A 66 0.31 -25.26 3.93
CA MET A 66 0.97 -26.48 3.46
C MET A 66 2.41 -26.22 2.95
N PHE A 67 2.66 -25.03 2.42
CA PHE A 67 3.93 -24.70 1.78
C PHE A 67 4.93 -24.15 2.79
N ALA A 68 6.21 -24.47 2.59
CA ALA A 68 7.29 -23.89 3.38
C ALA A 68 7.49 -22.40 3.05
N ASP A 69 8.11 -21.66 3.95
CA ASP A 69 8.37 -20.22 3.80
C ASP A 69 9.16 -19.89 2.53
N LYS A 70 10.21 -20.66 2.25
CA LYS A 70 10.98 -20.56 1.00
C LYS A 70 10.12 -20.72 -0.26
N ASP A 71 9.06 -21.53 -0.21
CA ASP A 71 8.19 -21.79 -1.36
C ASP A 71 7.24 -20.62 -1.60
N VAL A 72 6.75 -20.02 -0.52
CA VAL A 72 5.94 -18.80 -0.55
C VAL A 72 6.75 -17.63 -1.11
N ILE A 73 8.00 -17.47 -0.69
CA ILE A 73 8.91 -16.45 -1.25
C ILE A 73 9.14 -16.69 -2.73
N ARG A 74 9.50 -17.91 -3.15
CA ARG A 74 9.68 -18.28 -4.57
C ARG A 74 8.44 -18.02 -5.41
N ALA A 75 7.26 -18.33 -4.88
CA ALA A 75 5.98 -18.07 -5.55
C ALA A 75 5.71 -16.57 -5.69
N SER A 76 5.92 -15.79 -4.62
CA SER A 76 5.70 -14.34 -4.62
C SER A 76 6.59 -13.60 -5.62
N ALA A 77 7.82 -14.07 -5.81
CA ALA A 77 8.76 -13.50 -6.78
C ALA A 77 8.42 -13.86 -8.25
N ALA A 78 7.59 -14.87 -8.48
CA ALA A 78 7.25 -15.38 -9.81
C ALA A 78 5.98 -14.76 -10.40
N VAL A 79 5.30 -13.86 -9.68
CA VAL A 79 4.04 -13.23 -10.10
C VAL A 79 4.08 -11.71 -9.92
N PRO A 80 3.18 -10.97 -10.58
CA PRO A 80 3.03 -9.53 -10.35
C PRO A 80 2.81 -9.17 -8.87
N ALA A 81 3.31 -8.01 -8.46
CA ALA A 81 3.36 -7.58 -7.05
C ALA A 81 1.97 -7.48 -6.39
N ASP A 82 0.94 -7.11 -7.15
CA ASP A 82 -0.47 -7.11 -6.73
C ASP A 82 -0.98 -8.52 -6.41
N GLN A 83 -0.66 -9.50 -7.26
CA GLN A 83 -1.02 -10.89 -7.03
C GLN A 83 -0.25 -11.48 -5.84
N ALA A 84 1.04 -11.18 -5.73
CA ALA A 84 1.86 -11.57 -4.59
C ALA A 84 1.33 -10.97 -3.29
N ALA A 85 1.01 -9.68 -3.26
CA ALA A 85 0.45 -9.01 -2.10
C ALA A 85 -0.90 -9.60 -1.68
N ALA A 86 -1.79 -9.87 -2.64
CA ALA A 86 -3.08 -10.51 -2.38
C ALA A 86 -2.92 -11.94 -1.80
N LEU A 87 -1.89 -12.67 -2.24
CA LEU A 87 -1.53 -13.96 -1.68
C LEU A 87 -1.05 -13.83 -0.23
N LEU A 88 -0.10 -12.93 0.00
CA LEU A 88 0.58 -12.76 1.29
C LEU A 88 -0.35 -12.17 2.35
N ALA A 89 -1.34 -11.35 1.96
CA ALA A 89 -2.35 -10.80 2.86
C ALA A 89 -3.20 -11.87 3.56
N GLU A 90 -3.30 -13.07 2.98
CA GLU A 90 -4.06 -14.21 3.53
C GLU A 90 -3.25 -15.05 4.53
N LEU A 91 -1.95 -14.76 4.70
CA LEU A 91 -1.12 -15.45 5.68
C LEU A 91 -1.47 -15.03 7.13
N PRO A 92 -1.29 -15.93 8.11
CA PRO A 92 -1.31 -15.53 9.52
C PRO A 92 -0.28 -14.43 9.80
N GLN A 93 -0.64 -13.47 10.64
CA GLN A 93 0.16 -12.27 10.89
C GLN A 93 1.61 -12.57 11.32
N ALA A 94 1.80 -13.50 12.25
CA ALA A 94 3.14 -13.89 12.72
C ALA A 94 4.04 -14.43 11.59
N ARG A 95 3.46 -15.22 10.68
CA ARG A 95 4.19 -15.77 9.53
C ARG A 95 4.49 -14.70 8.49
N LEU A 96 3.52 -13.82 8.23
CA LEU A 96 3.72 -12.70 7.32
C LEU A 96 4.86 -11.78 7.79
N ARG A 97 4.90 -11.48 9.10
CA ARG A 97 5.97 -10.70 9.72
C ARG A 97 7.35 -11.34 9.52
N HIS A 98 7.45 -12.66 9.69
CA HIS A 98 8.69 -13.38 9.46
C HIS A 98 9.17 -13.27 8.00
N LEU A 99 8.26 -13.50 7.06
CA LEU A 99 8.56 -13.46 5.62
C LEU A 99 8.81 -12.05 5.09
N PHE A 100 8.26 -11.03 5.73
CA PHE A 100 8.22 -9.66 5.20
C PHE A 100 9.59 -9.12 4.82
N ARG A 101 10.63 -9.43 5.58
CA ARG A 101 12.01 -8.96 5.31
C ARG A 101 12.64 -9.60 4.07
N GLU A 102 12.20 -10.80 3.70
CA GLU A 102 12.74 -11.57 2.57
C GLU A 102 12.01 -11.25 1.25
N LEU A 103 10.90 -10.52 1.32
CA LEU A 103 10.14 -10.12 0.14
C LEU A 103 10.87 -9.05 -0.67
N ALA A 104 10.71 -9.14 -1.99
CA ALA A 104 11.16 -8.09 -2.90
C ALA A 104 10.45 -6.76 -2.60
N GLU A 105 11.17 -5.64 -2.72
CA GLU A 105 10.65 -4.31 -2.39
C GLU A 105 9.32 -3.95 -3.05
N PRO A 106 9.11 -4.21 -4.37
CA PRO A 106 7.83 -3.93 -5.01
C PRO A 106 6.65 -4.68 -4.36
N VAL A 107 6.89 -5.91 -3.90
CA VAL A 107 5.87 -6.72 -3.21
C VAL A 107 5.58 -6.15 -1.82
N ARG A 108 6.62 -5.75 -1.07
CA ARG A 108 6.46 -5.11 0.25
C ARG A 108 5.62 -3.83 0.14
N ALA A 109 5.97 -2.95 -0.80
CA ALA A 109 5.26 -1.70 -1.01
C ALA A 109 3.77 -1.94 -1.31
N VAL A 110 3.44 -2.84 -2.24
CA VAL A 110 2.03 -3.15 -2.58
C VAL A 110 1.31 -3.82 -1.41
N LEU A 111 1.97 -4.75 -0.70
CA LEU A 111 1.42 -5.44 0.47
C LEU A 111 1.02 -4.46 1.57
N LEU A 112 1.90 -3.51 1.92
CA LEU A 112 1.60 -2.50 2.95
C LEU A 112 0.39 -1.65 2.58
N THR A 113 0.15 -1.41 1.30
CA THR A 113 -1.03 -0.66 0.85
C THR A 113 -2.31 -1.49 0.73
N THR A 114 -2.19 -2.83 0.74
CA THR A 114 -3.32 -3.76 0.63
C THR A 114 -3.84 -4.21 1.99
N LEU A 115 -2.98 -4.22 3.02
CA LEU A 115 -3.32 -4.70 4.35
C LEU A 115 -4.20 -3.72 5.15
N PRO A 116 -5.10 -4.23 6.02
CA PRO A 116 -5.77 -3.41 7.02
C PRO A 116 -4.79 -2.74 7.99
N GLY A 117 -5.15 -1.57 8.51
CA GLY A 117 -4.32 -0.71 9.36
C GLY A 117 -3.54 -1.46 10.45
N GLY A 118 -4.20 -2.19 11.34
CA GLY A 118 -3.51 -2.89 12.45
C GLY A 118 -2.44 -3.89 11.98
N ARG A 119 -2.71 -4.68 10.94
CA ARG A 119 -1.73 -5.65 10.40
C ARG A 119 -0.58 -4.97 9.68
N ARG A 120 -0.89 -3.88 8.99
CA ARG A 120 0.07 -3.05 8.27
C ARG A 120 1.03 -2.35 9.23
N ASP A 121 0.51 -1.74 10.29
CA ASP A 121 1.30 -0.96 11.23
C ASP A 121 2.32 -1.84 11.96
N GLU A 122 1.96 -3.10 12.25
CA GLU A 122 2.90 -4.11 12.74
C GLU A 122 4.06 -4.40 11.77
N LEU A 123 3.79 -4.48 10.45
CA LEU A 123 4.84 -4.71 9.45
C LEU A 123 5.72 -3.47 9.24
N ILE A 124 5.14 -2.27 9.31
CA ILE A 124 5.90 -1.02 9.30
C ILE A 124 6.88 -0.98 10.48
N GLY A 125 6.49 -1.51 11.65
CA GLY A 125 7.36 -1.66 12.81
C GLY A 125 8.57 -2.59 12.60
N GLU A 126 8.61 -3.41 11.54
CA GLU A 126 9.76 -4.27 11.23
C GLU A 126 10.82 -3.60 10.36
N LEU A 127 10.50 -2.44 9.77
CA LEU A 127 11.41 -1.62 8.98
C LEU A 127 12.34 -0.83 9.90
N ASP A 128 13.50 -0.41 9.39
CA ASP A 128 14.28 0.62 10.08
C ASP A 128 13.50 1.95 10.11
N ALA A 129 13.87 2.81 11.06
CA ALA A 129 13.11 4.04 11.34
C ALA A 129 12.95 4.94 10.10
N GLY A 130 14.00 5.07 9.27
CA GLY A 130 13.95 5.91 8.07
C GLY A 130 12.95 5.38 7.05
N HIS A 131 13.04 4.09 6.71
CA HIS A 131 12.11 3.48 5.77
C HIS A 131 10.67 3.44 6.32
N ALA A 132 10.50 3.22 7.62
CA ALA A 132 9.18 3.25 8.26
C ALA A 132 8.52 4.63 8.11
N ASP A 133 9.27 5.71 8.32
CA ASP A 133 8.77 7.08 8.21
C ASP A 133 8.47 7.48 6.77
N ASP A 134 9.32 7.06 5.82
CA ASP A 134 9.08 7.26 4.39
C ASP A 134 7.78 6.58 3.94
N VAL A 135 7.58 5.32 4.35
CA VAL A 135 6.35 4.57 4.07
C VAL A 135 5.14 5.29 4.67
N ARG A 136 5.18 5.66 5.96
CA ARG A 136 4.06 6.37 6.61
C ARG A 136 3.72 7.66 5.88
N THR A 137 4.73 8.42 5.47
CA THR A 137 4.56 9.68 4.72
C THR A 137 3.87 9.42 3.38
N GLN A 138 4.34 8.45 2.60
CA GLN A 138 3.71 8.09 1.32
C GLN A 138 2.26 7.63 1.49
N MET A 139 2.00 6.85 2.54
CA MET A 139 0.66 6.39 2.86
C MET A 139 -0.28 7.53 3.24
N TYR A 140 0.19 8.47 4.05
CA TYR A 140 -0.56 9.67 4.42
C TYR A 140 -0.89 10.53 3.19
N VAL A 141 0.08 10.78 2.32
CA VAL A 141 -0.15 11.51 1.04
C VAL A 141 -1.18 10.80 0.17
N ARG A 142 -1.10 9.47 0.06
CA ARG A 142 -2.08 8.67 -0.68
C ARG A 142 -3.47 8.77 -0.05
N ALA A 143 -3.58 8.67 1.28
CA ALA A 143 -4.85 8.77 1.99
C ALA A 143 -5.51 10.13 1.77
N VAL A 144 -4.75 11.23 1.86
CA VAL A 144 -5.24 12.58 1.54
C VAL A 144 -5.65 12.67 0.07
N THR A 145 -4.86 12.13 -0.86
CA THR A 145 -5.19 12.13 -2.30
C THR A 145 -6.52 11.43 -2.57
N GLU A 146 -6.74 10.26 -1.97
CA GLU A 146 -8.00 9.52 -2.10
C GLU A 146 -9.16 10.26 -1.41
N ALA A 147 -8.92 10.88 -0.26
CA ALA A 147 -9.90 11.75 0.39
C ALA A 147 -10.34 12.85 -0.56
N LEU A 148 -9.41 13.60 -1.14
CA LEU A 148 -9.64 14.66 -2.13
C LEU A 148 -10.41 14.16 -3.37
N ARG A 149 -10.15 12.94 -3.85
CA ARG A 149 -10.88 12.35 -4.97
C ARG A 149 -12.35 12.06 -4.64
N ARG A 150 -12.67 11.71 -3.39
CA ARG A 150 -14.07 11.52 -2.94
C ARG A 150 -14.91 12.81 -2.98
N PHE A 151 -14.29 13.96 -3.23
CA PHE A 151 -14.98 15.24 -3.40
C PHE A 151 -15.46 15.53 -4.82
N ASN A 152 -15.27 14.60 -5.77
CA ASN A 152 -15.42 14.87 -7.20
C ASN A 152 -14.53 16.02 -7.70
N ALA A 153 -13.42 16.30 -7.01
CA ALA A 153 -12.44 17.26 -7.46
C ALA A 153 -11.40 16.55 -8.34
N GLU A 154 -10.91 17.24 -9.35
CA GLU A 154 -9.81 16.71 -10.18
C GLU A 154 -8.50 16.88 -9.39
N VAL A 155 -7.91 15.77 -8.99
CA VAL A 155 -6.65 15.74 -8.23
C VAL A 155 -5.50 15.34 -9.16
N THR A 156 -4.54 16.24 -9.34
CA THR A 156 -3.37 16.03 -10.18
C THR A 156 -2.08 16.17 -9.36
N VAL A 157 -1.06 15.40 -9.71
CA VAL A 157 0.30 15.56 -9.19
C VAL A 157 1.11 16.31 -10.25
N PRO A 158 1.54 17.57 -10.01
CA PRO A 158 2.28 18.32 -11.01
C PRO A 158 3.64 17.67 -11.31
N GLY A 159 4.01 17.61 -12.59
CA GLY A 159 5.28 17.01 -13.01
C GLY A 159 6.48 17.73 -12.39
N GLY A 160 7.39 16.97 -11.75
CA GLY A 160 8.57 17.52 -11.09
C GLY A 160 8.30 18.26 -9.77
N ALA A 161 7.07 18.19 -9.24
CA ALA A 161 6.78 18.73 -7.93
C ALA A 161 7.42 17.88 -6.81
N PRO A 162 7.82 18.48 -5.68
CA PRO A 162 8.24 17.74 -4.50
C PRO A 162 7.15 16.75 -4.03
N ALA A 163 7.57 15.68 -3.34
CA ALA A 163 6.65 14.74 -2.72
C ALA A 163 5.66 15.47 -1.78
N GLY A 164 4.38 15.09 -1.83
CA GLY A 164 3.31 15.71 -1.04
C GLY A 164 2.66 16.95 -1.68
N ILE A 165 3.14 17.45 -2.82
CA ILE A 165 2.48 18.54 -3.55
C ILE A 165 1.44 17.99 -4.52
N LEU A 166 0.20 18.48 -4.40
CA LEU A 166 -0.94 18.13 -5.23
C LEU A 166 -1.62 19.40 -5.75
N CYS A 167 -2.33 19.30 -6.88
CA CYS A 167 -3.26 20.32 -7.34
C CYS A 167 -4.67 19.75 -7.31
N VAL A 168 -5.60 20.54 -6.78
CA VAL A 168 -7.02 20.20 -6.77
C VAL A 168 -7.78 21.27 -7.54
N ALA A 169 -8.46 20.84 -8.60
CA ALA A 169 -9.28 21.72 -9.42
C ALA A 169 -10.77 21.43 -9.19
N ALA A 170 -11.53 22.50 -8.93
CA ALA A 170 -12.99 22.49 -8.86
C ALA A 170 -13.52 23.90 -9.18
N TYR A 171 -14.71 23.97 -9.78
CA TYR A 171 -15.39 25.25 -10.07
C TYR A 171 -14.51 26.31 -10.78
N GLN A 172 -13.72 25.89 -11.78
CA GLN A 172 -12.76 26.74 -12.52
C GLN A 172 -11.62 27.35 -11.67
N LYS A 173 -11.51 26.95 -10.40
CA LYS A 173 -10.41 27.32 -9.51
C LYS A 173 -9.49 26.12 -9.29
N VAL A 174 -8.23 26.42 -9.08
CA VAL A 174 -7.19 25.43 -8.77
C VAL A 174 -6.55 25.83 -7.45
N VAL A 175 -6.40 24.88 -6.53
CA VAL A 175 -5.72 25.07 -5.24
C VAL A 175 -4.50 24.16 -5.21
N ALA A 176 -3.34 24.73 -4.90
CA ALA A 176 -2.15 23.94 -4.62
C ALA A 176 -2.21 23.43 -3.18
N ILE A 177 -1.92 22.16 -2.98
CA ILE A 177 -1.96 21.50 -1.68
C ILE A 177 -0.57 20.97 -1.35
N ALA A 178 -0.09 21.24 -0.13
CA ALA A 178 1.07 20.56 0.43
C ALA A 178 0.63 19.66 1.59
N VAL A 179 0.91 18.36 1.45
CA VAL A 179 0.58 17.33 2.44
C VAL A 179 1.84 16.92 3.19
N HIS A 180 1.83 17.05 4.52
CA HIS A 180 2.95 16.64 5.36
C HIS A 180 2.47 15.84 6.58
N LEU A 181 3.11 14.71 6.82
CA LEU A 181 2.97 13.93 8.04
C LEU A 181 3.95 14.45 9.11
N GLY A 182 3.53 14.51 10.37
CA GLY A 182 4.30 14.97 11.51
C GLY A 182 4.49 16.49 11.60
N ASP A 183 3.75 17.29 10.83
CA ASP A 183 3.93 18.74 10.72
C ASP A 183 2.82 19.53 11.42
N ASP A 184 3.18 20.60 12.13
CA ASP A 184 2.26 21.54 12.78
C ASP A 184 1.88 22.72 11.86
N GLY A 185 2.17 22.60 10.56
CA GLY A 185 1.93 23.60 9.53
C GLY A 185 3.16 24.46 9.21
N ARG A 186 4.22 24.42 10.02
CA ARG A 186 5.42 25.25 9.80
C ARG A 186 6.19 24.88 8.53
N VAL A 187 6.14 23.62 8.11
CA VAL A 187 6.78 23.16 6.87
C VAL A 187 5.80 23.22 5.69
N SER A 188 4.59 22.70 5.88
CA SER A 188 3.61 22.56 4.79
C SER A 188 2.99 23.87 4.32
N VAL A 189 2.80 24.88 5.19
CA VAL A 189 2.24 26.17 4.75
C VAL A 189 3.15 26.89 3.77
N PRO A 190 4.46 27.12 4.07
CA PRO A 190 5.38 27.69 3.09
C PRO A 190 5.50 26.86 1.82
N ALA A 191 5.44 25.52 1.93
CA ALA A 191 5.47 24.63 0.77
C ALA A 191 4.23 24.81 -0.13
N ALA A 192 3.04 24.90 0.46
CA ALA A 192 1.79 25.13 -0.25
C ALA A 192 1.76 26.50 -0.93
N GLU A 193 2.20 27.57 -0.25
CA GLU A 193 2.30 28.90 -0.85
C GLU A 193 3.28 28.95 -2.02
N ASN A 194 4.46 28.34 -1.86
CA ASN A 194 5.47 28.29 -2.91
C ASN A 194 4.96 27.47 -4.11
N ALA A 195 4.28 26.35 -3.87
CA ALA A 195 3.63 25.58 -4.92
C ALA A 195 2.56 26.42 -5.64
N ALA A 196 1.71 27.12 -4.89
CA ALA A 196 0.68 27.99 -5.47
C ALA A 196 1.26 29.10 -6.34
N TYR A 197 2.34 29.73 -5.90
CA TYR A 197 3.05 30.73 -6.66
C TYR A 197 3.64 30.17 -7.96
N ARG A 198 4.38 29.05 -7.87
CA ARG A 198 5.03 28.42 -9.04
C ARG A 198 4.03 27.92 -10.08
N LEU A 199 2.94 27.31 -9.60
CA LEU A 199 1.90 26.70 -10.43
C LEU A 199 0.80 27.69 -10.83
N ARG A 200 0.88 28.94 -10.35
CA ARG A 200 -0.10 30.01 -10.58
C ARG A 200 -1.53 29.59 -10.23
N THR A 201 -1.70 28.94 -9.08
CA THR A 201 -3.01 28.52 -8.58
C THR A 201 -3.75 29.67 -7.90
N HIS A 202 -5.04 29.48 -7.65
CA HIS A 202 -5.93 30.47 -7.05
C HIS A 202 -5.82 30.50 -5.51
N GLY A 203 -5.31 29.42 -4.92
CA GLY A 203 -5.10 29.33 -3.48
C GLY A 203 -4.08 28.26 -3.11
N ALA A 204 -3.77 28.24 -1.82
CA ALA A 204 -2.84 27.33 -1.17
C ALA A 204 -3.48 26.67 0.05
N LEU A 205 -3.25 25.37 0.21
CA LEU A 205 -3.71 24.59 1.35
C LEU A 205 -2.58 23.73 1.92
N SER A 206 -2.33 23.86 3.20
CA SER A 206 -1.53 22.91 4.00
C SER A 206 -2.45 21.84 4.60
N VAL A 207 -2.05 20.56 4.51
CA VAL A 207 -2.75 19.43 5.14
C VAL A 207 -1.75 18.67 5.99
N THR A 208 -2.03 18.57 7.30
CA THR A 208 -1.15 17.88 8.25
C THR A 208 -1.94 17.02 9.24
N ASP A 209 -1.30 16.03 9.87
CA ASP A 209 -1.92 15.16 10.87
C ASP A 209 -1.82 15.73 12.30
N GLN A 210 -0.94 16.71 12.52
CA GLN A 210 -0.75 17.32 13.84
C GLN A 210 -1.59 18.60 14.01
N PRO A 211 -1.93 18.98 15.25
CA PRO A 211 -2.58 20.25 15.52
C PRO A 211 -1.78 21.44 14.99
N ILE A 212 -2.40 22.27 14.15
CA ILE A 212 -1.72 23.43 13.56
C ILE A 212 -1.29 24.41 14.65
N ASP A 213 -0.03 24.86 14.58
CA ASP A 213 0.55 25.85 15.49
C ASP A 213 -0.26 27.18 15.47
N PRO A 214 -0.52 27.79 16.64
CA PRO A 214 -1.29 29.04 16.72
C PRO A 214 -0.71 30.20 15.88
N ALA A 215 0.60 30.30 15.74
CA ALA A 215 1.25 31.32 14.91
C ALA A 215 0.99 31.07 13.41
N VAL A 216 0.99 29.80 12.98
CA VAL A 216 0.63 29.42 11.60
C VAL A 216 -0.83 29.78 11.33
N ARG A 217 -1.75 29.53 12.26
CA ARG A 217 -3.17 29.92 12.10
C ARG A 217 -3.34 31.42 11.94
N ARG A 218 -2.66 32.23 12.77
CA ARG A 218 -2.66 33.69 12.66
C ARG A 218 -2.11 34.15 11.31
N TYR A 219 -0.98 33.57 10.89
CA TYR A 219 -0.40 33.86 9.59
C TYR A 219 -1.37 33.58 8.42
N CYS A 220 -2.05 32.43 8.43
CA CYS A 220 -3.07 32.12 7.42
C CYS A 220 -4.26 33.09 7.47
N ALA A 221 -4.73 33.48 8.65
CA ALA A 221 -5.80 34.46 8.81
C ALA A 221 -5.41 35.83 8.23
N ASP A 222 -4.25 36.36 8.63
CA ASP A 222 -3.71 37.62 8.11
C ASP A 222 -3.50 37.57 6.59
N ALA A 223 -3.11 36.41 6.05
CA ALA A 223 -2.97 36.22 4.61
C ALA A 223 -4.31 36.33 3.88
N ARG A 224 -5.37 35.70 4.42
CA ARG A 224 -6.72 35.76 3.86
C ARG A 224 -7.31 37.16 3.91
N GLU A 225 -7.11 37.89 5.01
CA GLU A 225 -7.54 39.29 5.13
C GLU A 225 -6.86 40.19 4.08
N LYS A 226 -5.62 39.87 3.71
CA LYS A 226 -4.87 40.54 2.62
C LYS A 226 -5.22 40.03 1.22
N GLY A 227 -6.29 39.23 1.08
CA GLY A 227 -6.77 38.70 -0.20
C GLY A 227 -5.94 37.54 -0.76
N ARG A 228 -5.08 36.89 0.03
CA ARG A 228 -4.33 35.69 -0.37
C ARG A 228 -5.07 34.44 0.11
N PRO A 229 -5.66 33.61 -0.78
CA PRO A 229 -6.43 32.43 -0.35
C PRO A 229 -5.50 31.32 0.16
N LEU A 230 -5.17 31.40 1.44
CA LEU A 230 -4.28 30.47 2.14
C LEU A 230 -4.99 29.85 3.33
N SER A 231 -4.87 28.54 3.52
CA SER A 231 -5.36 27.86 4.71
C SER A 231 -4.49 26.67 5.10
N ALA A 232 -4.65 26.22 6.33
CA ALA A 232 -4.04 25.01 6.87
C ALA A 232 -5.14 24.19 7.56
N VAL A 233 -5.10 22.87 7.41
CA VAL A 233 -6.06 21.96 8.03
C VAL A 233 -5.35 20.77 8.67
N THR A 234 -5.79 20.42 9.89
CA THR A 234 -5.42 19.16 10.51
C THR A 234 -6.38 18.08 10.02
N TRP A 235 -5.85 17.00 9.45
CA TRP A 235 -6.57 15.83 8.97
C TRP A 235 -5.86 14.56 9.48
N ALA A 236 -6.31 14.08 10.65
CA ALA A 236 -5.69 12.94 11.33
C ALA A 236 -6.53 11.65 11.25
N ASP A 237 -7.82 11.75 10.91
CA ASP A 237 -8.72 10.61 10.79
C ASP A 237 -9.16 10.43 9.33
N GLU A 238 -8.71 9.34 8.71
CA GLU A 238 -9.04 8.99 7.33
C GLU A 238 -10.54 8.78 7.07
N ARG A 239 -11.34 8.60 8.14
CA ARG A 239 -12.79 8.43 8.07
C ARG A 239 -13.56 9.75 8.14
N ASP A 240 -12.93 10.82 8.62
CA ASP A 240 -13.55 12.15 8.69
C ASP A 240 -12.93 13.10 7.67
N ASP A 241 -13.48 13.07 6.45
CA ASP A 241 -13.14 14.04 5.41
C ASP A 241 -13.69 15.45 5.72
N GLY A 242 -14.55 15.60 6.73
CA GLY A 242 -15.27 16.82 7.13
C GLY A 242 -14.42 18.10 7.15
N PRO A 243 -13.27 18.12 7.84
CA PRO A 243 -12.37 19.27 7.88
C PRO A 243 -11.84 19.67 6.49
N LEU A 244 -11.40 18.68 5.72
CA LEU A 244 -10.86 18.88 4.38
C LEU A 244 -11.93 19.47 3.43
N LYS A 245 -13.20 19.01 3.57
CA LYS A 245 -14.37 19.53 2.82
C LYS A 245 -14.52 21.02 2.99
N ARG A 246 -14.58 21.44 4.25
CA ARG A 246 -14.93 22.81 4.63
C ARG A 246 -13.85 23.78 4.21
N VAL A 247 -12.59 23.40 4.40
CA VAL A 247 -11.47 24.27 4.04
C VAL A 247 -11.36 24.44 2.53
N LEU A 248 -11.50 23.36 1.74
CA LEU A 248 -11.50 23.48 0.28
C LEU A 248 -12.66 24.31 -0.25
N ALA A 249 -13.88 24.10 0.24
CA ALA A 249 -15.02 24.92 -0.14
C ALA A 249 -14.76 26.41 0.12
N SER A 250 -14.11 26.74 1.26
CA SER A 250 -13.73 28.12 1.61
C SER A 250 -12.64 28.73 0.73
N LEU A 251 -11.87 27.91 0.01
CA LEU A 251 -10.83 28.36 -0.92
C LEU A 251 -11.38 28.45 -2.35
N PHE A 252 -12.46 27.72 -2.65
CA PHE A 252 -13.18 27.80 -3.92
C PHE A 252 -14.27 28.87 -3.94
N SER A 253 -14.75 29.35 -2.79
CA SER A 253 -15.58 30.57 -2.69
C SER A 253 -14.78 31.81 -3.04
#